data_AF-A0A357A9A5-F1
#
_entry.id   AF-A0A357A9A5-F1
#
_cell.length_a   1.000
_cell.length_b   1.000
_cell.length_c   1.000
_cell.angle_alpha   90.00
_cell.angle_beta   90.00
_cell.angle_gamma   90.00
#
_symmetry.space_group_name_H-M   'P 1'
#
loop_
_entity.id
_entity.type
_entity.pdbx_description
1 polymer ?
#
loop_
_entity_poly.entity_id
_entity_poly.type
_entity_poly.pdbx_seq_one_letter_code
_entity_poly.pdbx_strand_id
1 'polypeptide(L)' 'MSVPEAGIIYNDIKPTACRVAEELEQQLIQRGWTVKLATGAGGILGYSHPDRPTC' A
#
# COMPACT_ATOMS: atom_id res chain seq x y z
N MET A 1 -12.48 13.11 -18.59
CA MET A 1 -12.56 11.90 -17.73
C MET A 1 -11.52 12.06 -16.63
N SER A 2 -11.91 11.92 -15.37
CA SER A 2 -10.96 11.94 -14.24
C SER A 2 -10.15 10.65 -14.24
N VAL A 3 -8.83 10.76 -14.07
CA VAL A 3 -7.96 9.62 -13.85
C VAL A 3 -8.30 9.01 -12.48
N PRO A 4 -8.67 7.72 -12.39
CA PRO A 4 -8.97 7.09 -11.11
C PRO A 4 -7.69 6.95 -10.27
N GLU A 5 -7.84 7.06 -8.94
CA GLU A 5 -6.74 6.95 -7.98
C GLU A 5 -6.90 5.70 -7.09
N ALA A 6 -5.79 5.02 -6.80
CA ALA A 6 -5.72 3.89 -5.88
C ALA A 6 -4.58 4.06 -4.87
N GLY A 7 -4.86 3.77 -3.60
CA GLY A 7 -3.85 3.67 -2.54
C GLY A 7 -3.62 2.21 -2.15
N ILE A 8 -2.37 1.77 -2.10
CA ILE A 8 -1.99 0.42 -1.67
C ILE A 8 -1.14 0.54 -0.41
N ILE A 9 -1.63 -0.06 0.68
CA ILE A 9 -0.87 -0.19 1.93
C ILE A 9 -0.44 -1.65 2.06
N TYR A 10 0.86 -1.90 2.18
CA TYR A 10 1.40 -3.25 2.29
C TYR A 10 2.40 -3.36 3.44
N ASN A 11 2.58 -4.57 3.94
CA ASN A 11 3.52 -4.87 5.00
C ASN A 11 4.87 -5.19 4.37
N ASP A 12 5.84 -4.29 4.49
CA ASP A 12 7.16 -4.40 3.84
C ASP A 12 8.04 -5.51 4.45
N ILE A 13 7.71 -6.01 5.64
CA ILE A 13 8.38 -7.16 6.27
C ILE A 13 8.06 -8.45 5.51
N LYS A 14 6.94 -8.53 4.80
CA LYS A 14 6.52 -9.72 4.05
C LYS A 14 6.97 -9.60 2.58
N PRO A 15 7.97 -10.38 2.10
CA PRO A 15 8.46 -10.27 0.72
C PRO A 15 7.36 -10.46 -0.33
N THR A 16 6.41 -11.36 -0.05
CA THR A 16 5.25 -11.58 -0.93
C THR A 16 4.35 -10.35 -1.02
N ALA A 17 4.21 -9.58 0.07
CA ALA A 17 3.39 -8.38 0.06
C ALA A 17 4.05 -7.24 -0.74
N CYS A 18 5.38 -7.10 -0.65
CA CYS A 18 6.13 -6.17 -1.51
C CYS A 18 5.92 -6.52 -2.99
N ARG A 19 6.16 -7.78 -3.36
CA ARG A 19 6.02 -8.22 -4.75
C ARG A 19 4.61 -7.98 -5.28
N VAL A 20 3.59 -8.35 -4.52
CA VAL A 20 2.19 -8.15 -4.93
C VAL A 20 1.82 -6.66 -5.01
N ALA A 21 2.34 -5.81 -4.13
CA ALA A 21 2.12 -4.37 -4.19
C ALA A 21 2.70 -3.76 -5.47
N GLU A 22 3.91 -4.15 -5.86
CA GLU A 22 4.55 -3.74 -7.11
C GLU A 22 3.78 -4.27 -8.33
N GLU A 23 3.39 -5.55 -8.32
CA GLU A 23 2.60 -6.15 -9.42
C GLU A 23 1.25 -5.43 -9.62
N LEU A 24 0.57 -5.08 -8.52
CA LEU A 24 -0.70 -4.35 -8.57
C LEU A 24 -0.52 -2.90 -9.02
N GLU A 25 0.53 -2.22 -8.56
CA GLU A 25 0.88 -0.87 -9.01
C GLU A 25 1.03 -0.84 -10.53
N GLN A 26 1.84 -1.73 -11.09
CA GLN A 26 2.09 -1.80 -12.53
C GLN A 26 0.80 -2.09 -13.32
N GLN A 27 -0.03 -3.02 -12.85
CA GLN A 27 -1.29 -3.34 -13.50
C GLN A 27 -2.30 -2.18 -13.50
N LEU A 28 -2.34 -1.40 -12.42
CA LEU A 28 -3.23 -0.25 -12.29
C LEU A 28 -2.73 0.93 -13.14
N ILE A 29 -1.41 1.20 -13.13
CA ILE A 29 -0.79 2.21 -14.00
C ILE A 29 -1.05 1.88 -15.48
N GLN A 30 -0.90 0.62 -15.89
CA GLN A 30 -1.20 0.19 -17.27
C GLN A 30 -2.67 0.40 -17.65
N ARG A 31 -3.59 0.39 -16.68
CA ARG A 31 -5.02 0.70 -16.88
C ARG A 31 -5.31 2.20 -16.82
N GLY A 32 -4.29 3.04 -16.71
CA GLY A 32 -4.41 4.49 -16.65
C GLY A 32 -4.85 5.01 -15.28
N TRP A 33 -4.50 4.31 -14.20
CA TRP A 33 -4.75 4.78 -12.82
C TRP A 33 -3.53 5.48 -12.26
N THR A 34 -3.76 6.43 -11.35
CA THR A 34 -2.71 6.95 -10.48
C THR A 34 -2.65 6.10 -9.22
N VAL A 35 -1.49 5.57 -8.88
CA VAL A 35 -1.29 4.67 -7.73
C VAL A 35 -0.35 5.30 -6.72
N LYS A 36 -0.66 5.18 -5.43
CA LYS A 36 0.22 5.57 -4.32
C LYS A 36 0.46 4.38 -3.40
N LEU A 37 1.73 4.08 -3.15
CA LEU A 37 2.16 3.03 -2.22
C LEU A 37 2.47 3.63 -0.84
N ALA A 38 2.12 2.90 0.21
CA ALA A 38 2.54 3.18 1.58
C ALA A 38 2.87 1.87 2.31
N THR A 39 3.88 1.90 3.18
CA THR A 39 4.22 0.75 4.03
C THR A 39 3.49 0.84 5.37
N GLY A 40 3.20 -0.31 5.97
CA GLY A 40 2.70 -0.37 7.35
C GLY A 40 3.86 -0.23 8.34
N ALA A 41 3.89 0.83 9.15
CA ALA A 41 4.90 1.02 10.19
C ALA A 41 4.96 -0.21 11.12
N GLY A 42 6.12 -0.86 11.21
CA GLY A 42 6.32 -2.04 12.07
C GLY A 42 5.45 -3.26 11.69
N GLY A 43 4.91 -3.29 10.47
CA GLY A 43 4.02 -4.36 10.01
C GLY A 43 2.56 -4.21 10.45
N ILE A 44 2.19 -3.11 11.09
CA ILE A 44 0.82 -2.80 11.46
C ILE A 44 0.15 -2.04 10.31
N LEU A 45 -0.78 -2.71 9.64
CA LEU A 45 -1.61 -2.11 8.59
C LEU A 45 -2.88 -1.53 9.22
N GLY A 46 -3.16 -0.24 8.99
CA GLY A 46 -4.41 0.39 9.42
C GLY A 46 -4.45 0.92 10.85
N TYR A 47 -3.30 1.07 11.53
CA TYR A 47 -3.25 1.72 12.85
C TYR A 47 -2.88 3.20 12.73
N SER A 48 -3.86 4.06 12.93
CA SER A 48 -3.74 5.51 12.73
C SER A 48 -2.84 6.22 13.74
N HIS A 49 -2.34 5.52 14.77
CA HIS A 49 -1.55 6.11 15.86
C HIS A 49 -0.37 5.21 16.27
N PRO A 50 0.69 5.08 15.46
CA PRO A 50 1.84 4.21 15.76
C PRO A 50 2.57 4.54 17.08
N ASP A 51 2.31 5.70 17.68
CA ASP A 51 2.89 6.18 18.95
C ASP A 51 2.10 5.72 20.20
N ARG A 52 0.92 5.09 20.06
CA ARG A 52 0.14 4.64 21.22
C ARG A 52 0.44 3.17 21.54
N PRO A 53 0.57 2.80 22.84
CA PRO A 53 0.74 1.42 23.21
C PRO A 53 -0.50 0.62 22.76
N THR A 54 -0.26 -0.49 22.07
CA THR A 54 -1.27 -1.51 21.84
C THR A 54 -1.58 -2.17 23.19
N CYS A 55 -2.83 -2.08 23.64
CA CYS A 55 -3.30 -2.73 24.86
C CYS A 55 -3.18 -4.26 24.79
#